data_AF-A0A3A8EEQ4-F1
#
_entry.id   AF-A0A3A8EEQ4-F1
#
_cell.length_a   1.000
_cell.length_b   1.000
_cell.length_c   1.000
_cell.angle_alpha   90.00
_cell.angle_beta   90.00
_cell.angle_gamma   90.00
#
_symmetry.space_group_name_H-M   'P 1'
#
loop_
_entity.id
_entity.type
_entity.pdbx_description
1 polymer ?
#
loop_
_entity_poly.entity_id
_entity_poly.type
_entity_poly.pdbx_seq_one_letter_code
_entity_poly.pdbx_strand_id
1 'polypeptide(L)'
;MQHEIILPIALLKAASLCAAENEDWRPMLENIAIDNGHIVATNGHIMFFSPLDGVDTEIKIQIPKPHVESFLEKIESFSSYRNCKLVFDTDLNSGHLEIPNAYCAYEGFKNYFKYAYMNWKKAIPEFNECSFINNDMPVFNPKYLQTMVEITHVLGEIAYHKVTPLGQTDAAIINFFRTDYAEAKALIMPLITGSDKVLYCVEIVGEPDSEPEQLPAESGDIAFAAVARMREEINYSLGNTDNFFQAGHWIRPALWLGSPQEHQDKMFYTQEWFKKPLRKFNNADAAKAYMIATADCVQCIDGDRFIDAQSLDEIEAFFQGEQ
;
A
#
# COMPACT_ATOMS: atom_id res chain seq x y z
N MET A 1 -15.51 23.58 27.56
CA MET A 1 -14.41 23.71 28.55
C MET A 1 -13.11 23.89 27.77
N GLN A 2 -12.29 24.88 28.15
CA GLN A 2 -11.07 25.21 27.41
C GLN A 2 -9.86 24.46 27.97
N HIS A 3 -9.10 23.83 27.07
CA HIS A 3 -7.83 23.17 27.35
C HIS A 3 -6.70 23.94 26.67
N GLU A 4 -5.58 24.07 27.37
CA GLU A 4 -4.35 24.65 26.82
C GLU A 4 -3.22 23.64 26.96
N ILE A 5 -2.55 23.33 25.86
CA ILE A 5 -1.49 22.33 25.79
C ILE A 5 -0.28 22.98 25.12
N ILE A 6 0.89 22.85 25.76
CA ILE A 6 2.17 23.19 25.14
C ILE A 6 2.57 21.99 24.29
N LEU A 7 2.69 22.19 22.99
CA LEU A 7 2.92 21.11 22.04
C LEU A 7 4.28 21.30 21.34
N PRO A 8 5.20 20.33 21.46
CA PRO A 8 6.46 20.40 20.71
C PRO A 8 6.22 20.34 19.20
N ILE A 9 6.78 21.31 18.48
CA ILE A 9 6.60 21.44 17.01
C ILE A 9 7.17 20.21 16.29
N ALA A 10 8.29 19.66 16.79
CA ALA A 10 8.88 18.45 16.26
C ALA A 10 7.94 17.24 16.36
N LEU A 11 7.24 17.07 17.49
CA LEU A 11 6.27 15.98 17.66
C LEU A 11 5.02 16.18 16.78
N LEU A 12 4.55 17.43 16.65
CA LEU A 12 3.43 17.76 15.76
C LEU A 12 3.75 17.44 14.30
N LYS A 13 4.95 17.83 13.84
CA LYS A 13 5.44 17.53 12.48
C LYS A 13 5.68 16.04 12.26
N ALA A 14 6.23 15.33 13.26
CA ALA A 14 6.38 13.88 13.18
C ALA A 14 5.04 13.15 13.07
N ALA A 15 4.03 13.58 13.83
CA ALA A 15 2.69 13.02 13.77
C ALA A 15 2.00 13.32 12.42
N SER A 16 2.13 14.54 11.88
CA SER A 16 1.49 14.89 10.60
C SER A 16 2.00 14.04 9.43
N LEU A 17 3.28 13.65 9.46
CA LEU A 17 3.88 12.73 8.47
C LEU A 17 3.26 11.32 8.50
N CYS A 18 2.66 10.90 9.63
CA CYS A 18 2.02 9.60 9.77
C CYS A 18 0.50 9.63 9.55
N ALA A 19 -0.14 10.81 9.54
CA ALA A 19 -1.59 10.92 9.31
C ALA A 19 -1.95 10.63 7.84
N ALA A 20 -3.13 10.04 7.63
CA ALA A 20 -3.64 9.69 6.30
C ALA A 20 -3.93 10.92 5.43
N GLU A 21 -4.08 10.70 4.12
CA GLU A 21 -4.48 11.71 3.14
C GLU A 21 -5.61 11.14 2.29
N ASN A 22 -6.72 11.86 2.17
CA ASN A 22 -7.87 11.49 1.33
C ASN A 22 -8.43 10.10 1.68
N GLU A 23 -8.63 9.84 2.96
CA GLU A 23 -9.08 8.57 3.52
C GLU A 23 -10.60 8.59 3.73
N ASP A 24 -11.36 8.32 2.66
CA ASP A 24 -12.83 8.42 2.67
C ASP A 24 -13.52 7.50 3.68
N TRP A 25 -12.96 6.31 3.93
CA TRP A 25 -13.58 5.25 4.75
C TRP A 25 -13.11 5.27 6.21
N ARG A 26 -11.99 5.93 6.51
CA ARG A 26 -11.46 6.13 7.87
C ARG A 26 -11.01 7.58 8.06
N PRO A 27 -11.92 8.56 7.94
CA PRO A 27 -11.54 9.97 7.95
C PRO A 27 -11.00 10.44 9.31
N MET A 28 -11.19 9.66 10.39
CA MET A 28 -10.50 9.93 11.65
C MET A 28 -8.97 9.87 11.51
N LEU A 29 -8.43 9.06 10.59
CA LEU A 29 -6.99 8.91 10.36
C LEU A 29 -6.34 10.12 9.69
N GLU A 30 -7.13 11.02 9.11
CA GLU A 30 -6.67 12.33 8.61
C GLU A 30 -6.44 13.34 9.74
N ASN A 31 -6.56 12.91 11.01
CA ASN A 31 -6.34 13.76 12.17
C ASN A 31 -5.09 13.35 12.94
N ILE A 32 -4.44 14.36 13.50
CA ILE A 32 -3.47 14.21 14.57
C ILE A 32 -4.27 14.21 15.88
N ALA A 33 -4.15 13.16 16.66
CA ALA A 33 -4.88 13.04 17.92
C ALA A 33 -3.98 13.34 19.12
N ILE A 34 -4.57 14.01 20.12
CA ILE A 34 -4.09 13.99 21.50
C ILE A 34 -5.04 13.08 22.25
N ASP A 35 -4.52 11.94 22.70
CA ASP A 35 -5.31 10.92 23.39
C ASP A 35 -4.43 10.20 24.40
N ASN A 36 -4.97 9.91 25.58
CA ASN A 36 -4.26 9.22 26.65
C ASN A 36 -2.93 9.92 27.06
N GLY A 37 -2.87 11.25 27.02
CA GLY A 37 -1.66 12.02 27.32
C GLY A 37 -0.55 11.90 26.26
N HIS A 38 -0.88 11.41 25.07
CA HIS A 38 0.06 11.25 23.96
C HIS A 38 -0.41 12.03 22.74
N ILE A 39 0.53 12.49 21.92
CA ILE A 39 0.27 12.83 20.52
C ILE A 39 0.41 11.54 19.70
N VAL A 40 -0.56 11.27 18.83
CA VAL A 40 -0.61 10.07 17.99
C VAL A 40 -1.20 10.38 16.62
N ALA A 41 -0.65 9.74 15.58
CA ALA A 41 -1.19 9.77 14.23
C ALA A 41 -0.84 8.49 13.47
N THR A 42 -1.72 8.05 12.57
CA THR A 42 -1.51 6.87 11.73
C THR A 42 -2.29 6.94 10.42
N ASN A 43 -1.77 6.27 9.39
CA ASN A 43 -2.44 6.05 8.11
C ASN A 43 -2.83 4.58 7.91
N GLY A 44 -2.79 3.79 8.99
CA GLY A 44 -3.06 2.35 8.96
C GLY A 44 -1.86 1.48 8.57
N HIS A 45 -0.77 2.06 8.05
CA HIS A 45 0.47 1.33 7.72
C HIS A 45 1.67 1.77 8.56
N ILE A 46 1.72 3.05 8.94
CA ILE A 46 2.65 3.59 9.91
C ILE A 46 1.89 4.31 11.00
N MET A 47 2.45 4.31 12.21
CA MET A 47 1.91 5.06 13.34
C MET A 47 3.05 5.75 14.07
N PHE A 48 2.88 7.02 14.42
CA PHE A 48 3.78 7.74 15.33
C PHE A 48 3.05 8.03 16.62
N PHE A 49 3.73 7.90 17.76
CA PHE A 49 3.21 8.33 19.04
C PHE A 49 4.32 8.75 20.01
N SER A 50 4.02 9.73 20.86
CA SER A 50 4.91 10.20 21.92
C SER A 50 4.08 10.72 23.09
N PRO A 51 4.50 10.51 24.35
CA PRO A 51 3.89 11.20 25.48
C PRO A 51 4.05 12.71 25.36
N LEU A 52 3.11 13.45 25.94
CA LEU A 52 3.16 14.91 26.08
C LEU A 52 3.23 15.28 27.56
N ASP A 53 4.15 16.18 27.90
CA ASP A 53 4.33 16.65 29.28
C ASP A 53 3.10 17.41 29.77
N GLY A 54 2.57 17.03 30.94
CA GLY A 54 1.50 17.76 31.61
C GLY A 54 0.11 17.63 30.97
N VAL A 55 -0.09 16.70 30.04
CA VAL A 55 -1.40 16.44 29.41
C VAL A 55 -2.13 15.30 30.13
N ASP A 56 -3.34 15.59 30.61
CA ASP A 56 -4.22 14.61 31.26
C ASP A 56 -4.64 13.48 30.29
N THR A 57 -4.68 12.24 30.78
CA THR A 57 -5.08 11.06 30.01
C THR A 57 -6.53 11.08 29.53
N GLU A 58 -7.40 11.85 30.19
CA GLU A 58 -8.81 12.00 29.82
C GLU A 58 -9.02 12.99 28.66
N ILE A 59 -8.03 13.82 28.34
CA ILE A 59 -8.13 14.79 27.23
C ILE A 59 -8.08 14.04 25.89
N LYS A 60 -9.08 14.31 25.06
CA LYS A 60 -9.22 13.75 23.72
C LYS A 60 -9.47 14.85 22.71
N ILE A 61 -8.48 15.12 21.87
CA ILE A 61 -8.54 16.17 20.84
C ILE A 61 -8.13 15.55 19.51
N GLN A 62 -8.81 15.92 18.43
CA GLN A 62 -8.44 15.57 17.06
C GLN A 62 -8.25 16.87 16.28
N ILE A 63 -7.06 17.04 15.71
CA ILE A 63 -6.68 18.20 14.90
C ILE A 63 -6.58 17.73 13.45
N PRO A 64 -7.39 18.26 12.52
CA PRO A 64 -7.32 17.84 11.14
C PRO A 64 -5.95 18.17 10.52
N LYS A 65 -5.37 17.21 9.81
CA LYS A 65 -4.05 17.31 9.17
C LYS A 65 -3.91 18.56 8.28
N PRO A 66 -4.89 18.97 7.44
CA PRO A 66 -4.74 20.16 6.62
C PRO A 66 -4.49 21.45 7.43
N HIS A 67 -5.08 21.56 8.62
CA HIS A 67 -4.82 22.68 9.52
C HIS A 67 -3.44 22.57 10.18
N VAL A 68 -3.00 21.36 10.54
CA VAL A 68 -1.63 21.17 11.03
C VAL A 68 -0.61 21.56 9.96
N GLU A 69 -0.80 21.13 8.72
CA GLU A 69 0.09 21.46 7.60
C GLU A 69 0.12 22.95 7.32
N SER A 70 -1.06 23.59 7.23
CA SER A 70 -1.13 25.04 7.06
C SER A 70 -0.44 25.80 8.20
N PHE A 71 -0.58 25.33 9.44
CA PHE A 71 0.13 25.91 10.58
C PHE A 71 1.65 25.74 10.44
N LEU A 72 2.12 24.53 10.12
CA LEU A 72 3.55 24.22 9.97
C LEU A 72 4.20 25.04 8.85
N GLU A 73 3.49 25.27 7.73
CA GLU A 73 3.93 26.17 6.66
C GLU A 73 4.08 27.62 7.14
N LYS A 74 3.08 28.15 7.86
CA LYS A 74 3.14 29.52 8.41
C LYS A 74 4.31 29.72 9.35
N ILE A 75 4.70 28.67 10.09
CA ILE A 75 5.78 28.75 11.07
C ILE A 75 7.14 28.27 10.55
N GLU A 76 7.28 27.93 9.26
CA GLU A 76 8.52 27.37 8.70
C GLU A 76 9.75 28.27 8.96
N SER A 77 9.55 29.60 8.89
CA SER A 77 10.60 30.60 9.16
C SER A 77 10.92 30.82 10.64
N PHE A 78 10.15 30.23 11.57
CA PHE A 78 10.23 30.45 13.01
C PHE A 78 11.14 29.41 13.70
N SER A 79 12.32 29.18 13.15
CA SER A 79 13.25 28.11 13.55
C SER A 79 13.72 28.16 15.02
N SER A 80 13.59 29.30 15.70
CA SER A 80 13.97 29.46 17.10
C SER A 80 12.92 28.92 18.09
N TYR A 81 11.69 28.68 17.64
CA TYR A 81 10.62 28.17 18.50
C TYR A 81 10.59 26.65 18.48
N ARG A 82 10.63 26.04 19.67
CA ARG A 82 10.55 24.58 19.82
C ARG A 82 9.13 24.07 20.07
N ASN A 83 8.27 24.93 20.62
CA ASN A 83 6.91 24.60 21.02
C ASN A 83 5.90 25.59 20.42
N CYS A 84 4.70 25.11 20.15
CA CYS A 84 3.51 25.91 19.91
C CYS A 84 2.50 25.70 21.06
N LYS A 85 1.46 26.52 21.09
CA LYS A 85 0.33 26.38 21.99
C LYS A 85 -0.86 25.83 21.20
N LEU A 86 -1.46 24.77 21.71
CA LEU A 86 -2.76 24.28 21.28
C LEU A 86 -3.79 24.74 22.30
N VAL A 87 -4.81 25.45 21.83
CA VAL A 87 -5.99 25.80 22.62
C VAL A 87 -7.18 25.09 22.01
N PHE A 88 -7.96 24.40 22.83
CA PHE A 88 -9.14 23.68 22.37
C PHE A 88 -10.32 23.86 23.31
N ASP A 89 -11.48 24.24 22.77
CA ASP A 89 -12.73 24.30 23.50
C ASP A 89 -13.59 23.07 23.16
N THR A 90 -13.80 22.23 24.17
CA THR A 90 -14.62 21.02 24.06
C THR A 90 -16.10 21.30 23.83
N ASP A 91 -16.62 22.45 24.27
CA ASP A 91 -18.04 22.78 24.10
C ASP A 91 -18.33 23.22 22.66
N LEU A 92 -17.37 23.92 22.05
CA LEU A 92 -17.46 24.41 20.68
C LEU A 92 -16.87 23.43 19.64
N ASN A 93 -16.19 22.39 20.11
CA ASN A 93 -15.40 21.44 19.31
C ASN A 93 -14.46 22.16 18.33
N SER A 94 -13.84 23.25 18.80
CA SER A 94 -13.01 24.14 17.99
C SER A 94 -11.74 24.50 18.74
N GLY A 95 -10.65 24.67 18.02
CA GLY A 95 -9.37 25.03 18.61
C GLY A 95 -8.51 25.85 17.68
N HIS A 96 -7.31 26.16 18.14
CA HIS A 96 -6.29 26.77 17.31
C HIS A 96 -4.89 26.36 17.77
N LEU A 97 -3.97 26.39 16.82
CA LEU A 97 -2.53 26.33 17.05
C LEU A 97 -1.96 27.73 16.92
N GLU A 98 -1.08 28.12 17.85
CA GLU A 98 -0.39 29.40 17.79
C GLU A 98 1.04 29.34 18.31
N ILE A 99 1.89 30.26 17.84
CA ILE A 99 3.09 30.67 18.57
C ILE A 99 2.76 32.01 19.24
N PRO A 100 2.68 32.08 20.58
CA PRO A 100 2.31 33.30 21.28
C PRO A 100 3.22 34.47 20.90
N ASN A 101 2.62 35.62 20.58
CA ASN A 101 3.31 36.86 20.20
C ASN A 101 4.09 36.82 18.86
N ALA A 102 3.91 35.77 18.04
CA ALA A 102 4.48 35.70 16.70
C ALA A 102 3.47 36.14 15.63
N TYR A 103 3.93 36.95 14.67
CA TYR A 103 3.08 37.45 13.59
C TYR A 103 2.70 36.32 12.62
N CYS A 104 1.42 36.19 12.28
CA CYS A 104 0.87 35.16 11.39
C CYS A 104 1.11 33.69 11.77
N ALA A 105 1.61 33.41 12.97
CA ALA A 105 1.80 32.05 13.49
C ALA A 105 0.53 31.57 14.21
N TYR A 106 -0.58 31.53 13.48
CA TYR A 106 -1.89 31.14 13.99
C TYR A 106 -2.66 30.32 12.96
N GLU A 107 -3.29 29.24 13.41
CA GLU A 107 -4.23 28.47 12.61
C GLU A 107 -5.41 27.98 13.47
N GLY A 108 -6.62 28.42 13.10
CA GLY A 108 -7.85 28.00 13.74
C GLY A 108 -8.46 26.81 13.01
N PHE A 109 -9.05 25.88 13.76
CA PHE A 109 -9.69 24.69 13.21
C PHE A 109 -10.97 24.35 13.96
N LYS A 110 -11.86 23.62 13.27
CA LYS A 110 -13.02 22.97 13.87
C LYS A 110 -12.89 21.47 13.70
N ASN A 111 -13.11 20.76 14.78
CA ASN A 111 -13.27 19.32 14.71
C ASN A 111 -14.73 19.02 14.35
N TYR A 112 -14.96 18.39 13.20
CA TYR A 112 -16.29 17.94 12.79
C TYR A 112 -16.51 16.45 13.07
N PHE A 113 -15.46 15.74 13.47
CA PHE A 113 -15.51 14.30 13.72
C PHE A 113 -16.10 14.01 15.10
N LYS A 114 -17.22 13.28 15.09
CA LYS A 114 -17.89 12.80 16.30
C LYS A 114 -17.37 11.45 16.79
N TYR A 115 -16.61 10.75 15.95
CA TYR A 115 -16.07 9.45 16.29
C TYR A 115 -14.80 9.61 17.12
N ALA A 116 -14.65 8.74 18.13
CA ALA A 116 -13.40 8.63 18.85
C ALA A 116 -12.28 8.23 17.89
N TYR A 117 -11.06 8.69 18.17
CA TYR A 117 -9.89 8.18 17.49
C TYR A 117 -9.74 6.67 17.73
N MET A 118 -9.06 5.96 16.83
CA MET A 118 -8.85 4.52 16.99
C MET A 118 -8.12 4.21 18.30
N ASN A 119 -8.39 3.04 18.88
CA ASN A 119 -7.67 2.59 20.08
C ASN A 119 -6.25 2.16 19.70
N TRP A 120 -5.38 3.14 19.53
CA TRP A 120 -4.01 3.01 19.05
C TRP A 120 -3.13 2.17 19.97
N LYS A 121 -3.41 2.15 21.28
CA LYS A 121 -2.68 1.31 22.24
C LYS A 121 -2.81 -0.18 21.92
N LYS A 122 -3.93 -0.62 21.34
CA LYS A 122 -4.11 -2.01 20.88
C LYS A 122 -3.27 -2.37 19.67
N ALA A 123 -2.80 -1.36 18.91
CA ALA A 123 -1.93 -1.58 17.77
C ALA A 123 -0.46 -1.71 18.16
N ILE A 124 -0.09 -1.39 19.42
CA ILE A 124 1.28 -1.54 19.90
C ILE A 124 1.54 -3.04 20.13
N PRO A 125 2.46 -3.65 19.37
CA PRO A 125 2.78 -5.06 19.53
C PRO A 125 3.53 -5.29 20.85
N GLU A 126 3.33 -6.46 21.44
CA GLU A 126 4.17 -6.93 22.53
C GLU A 126 5.58 -7.20 21.98
N PHE A 127 6.60 -6.69 22.67
CA PHE A 127 7.97 -6.97 22.28
C PHE A 127 8.28 -8.44 22.51
N ASN A 128 8.56 -9.15 21.43
CA ASN A 128 9.07 -10.51 21.45
C ASN A 128 10.33 -10.57 20.60
N GLU A 129 11.41 -11.10 21.16
CA GLU A 129 12.67 -11.27 20.42
C GLU A 129 12.44 -12.31 19.32
N CYS A 130 12.52 -11.89 18.06
CA CYS A 130 12.25 -12.75 16.92
C CYS A 130 13.57 -13.13 16.24
N SER A 131 13.82 -14.44 16.09
CA SER A 131 14.94 -14.95 15.31
C SER A 131 14.47 -15.25 13.88
N PHE A 132 15.03 -14.56 12.89
CA PHE A 132 14.79 -14.87 11.49
C PHE A 132 15.68 -16.04 11.07
N ILE A 133 15.10 -17.24 10.97
CA ILE A 133 15.76 -18.42 10.40
C ILE A 133 15.54 -18.37 8.88
N ASN A 134 16.56 -18.65 8.07
CA ASN A 134 16.48 -18.75 6.60
C ASN A 134 16.17 -17.46 5.78
N ASN A 135 16.70 -16.29 6.14
CA ASN A 135 16.52 -15.02 5.38
C ASN A 135 15.07 -14.51 5.26
N ASP A 136 14.17 -15.03 6.09
CA ASP A 136 12.75 -14.68 6.17
C ASP A 136 12.49 -13.32 6.86
N MET A 137 13.27 -12.29 6.51
CA MET A 137 13.11 -10.95 7.05
C MET A 137 11.87 -10.25 6.46
N PRO A 138 11.10 -9.50 7.28
CA PRO A 138 10.02 -8.70 6.75
C PRO A 138 10.54 -7.64 5.79
N VAL A 139 9.82 -7.46 4.69
CA VAL A 139 10.06 -6.38 3.75
C VAL A 139 9.16 -5.21 4.14
N PHE A 140 9.68 -3.99 4.12
CA PHE A 140 8.90 -2.79 4.41
C PHE A 140 8.76 -1.94 3.16
N ASN A 141 7.67 -1.17 3.08
CA ASN A 141 7.49 -0.23 1.99
C ASN A 141 8.60 0.85 2.05
N PRO A 142 9.40 1.04 0.99
CA PRO A 142 10.48 2.03 0.99
C PRO A 142 9.99 3.45 1.27
N LYS A 143 8.78 3.81 0.83
CA LYS A 143 8.18 5.13 1.11
C LYS A 143 8.00 5.35 2.62
N TYR A 144 7.54 4.34 3.34
CA TYR A 144 7.36 4.44 4.78
C TYR A 144 8.67 4.42 5.54
N LEU A 145 9.68 3.68 5.08
CA LEU A 145 11.04 3.79 5.62
C LEU A 145 11.60 5.21 5.45
N GLN A 146 11.38 5.83 4.29
CA GLN A 146 11.78 7.22 4.04
C GLN A 146 11.07 8.19 4.99
N THR A 147 9.77 8.00 5.26
CA THR A 147 9.05 8.79 6.27
C THR A 147 9.69 8.68 7.66
N MET A 148 10.26 7.51 8.02
CA MET A 148 10.96 7.35 9.31
C MET A 148 12.29 8.10 9.35
N VAL A 149 12.98 8.22 8.23
CA VAL A 149 14.16 9.09 8.08
C VAL A 149 13.77 10.56 8.29
N GLU A 150 12.67 11.00 7.68
CA GLU A 150 12.15 12.37 7.83
C GLU A 150 11.75 12.67 9.28
N ILE A 151 11.00 11.76 9.92
CA ILE A 151 10.65 11.86 11.35
C ILE A 151 11.92 11.95 12.20
N THR A 152 12.93 11.11 11.93
CA THR A 152 14.20 11.14 12.65
C THR A 152 14.84 12.52 12.59
N HIS A 153 14.92 13.12 11.40
CA HIS A 153 15.50 14.44 11.21
C HIS A 153 14.70 15.54 11.93
N VAL A 154 13.37 15.44 11.91
CA VAL A 154 12.48 16.35 12.65
C VAL A 154 12.69 16.26 14.16
N LEU A 155 12.94 15.07 14.69
CA LEU A 155 13.15 14.83 16.11
C LEU A 155 14.54 15.25 16.61
N GLY A 156 15.52 15.45 15.71
CA GLY A 156 16.83 16.01 16.07
C GLY A 156 17.90 15.85 14.98
N GLU A 157 18.85 16.79 14.95
CA GLU A 157 19.91 16.84 13.93
C GLU A 157 20.85 15.63 13.94
N ILE A 158 21.15 15.09 15.12
CA ILE A 158 22.03 13.93 15.31
C ILE A 158 21.26 12.66 15.68
N ALA A 159 19.93 12.72 15.58
CA ALA A 159 19.06 11.61 15.91
C ALA A 159 19.25 10.47 14.89
N TYR A 160 19.01 9.25 15.35
CA TYR A 160 18.91 8.08 14.47
C TYR A 160 17.78 7.18 14.96
N HIS A 161 17.22 6.37 14.05
CA HIS A 161 16.19 5.40 14.40
C HIS A 161 16.72 3.97 14.26
N LYS A 162 16.16 3.06 15.03
CA LYS A 162 16.36 1.61 14.88
C LYS A 162 15.02 0.96 14.61
N VAL A 163 14.90 0.31 13.45
CA VAL A 163 13.78 -0.58 13.14
C VAL A 163 14.02 -1.92 13.82
N THR A 164 13.05 -2.38 14.60
CA THR A 164 13.07 -3.66 15.30
C THR A 164 11.90 -4.51 14.82
N PRO A 165 12.14 -5.37 13.81
CA PRO A 165 11.16 -6.33 13.34
C PRO A 165 10.72 -7.30 14.44
N LEU A 166 9.43 -7.61 14.50
CA LEU A 166 8.86 -8.56 15.46
C LEU A 166 8.31 -9.84 14.82
N GLY A 167 8.25 -9.88 13.49
CA GLY A 167 7.72 -10.99 12.71
C GLY A 167 7.53 -10.57 11.26
N GLN A 168 7.08 -11.49 10.41
CA GLN A 168 6.77 -11.20 8.99
C GLN A 168 5.47 -10.42 8.80
N THR A 169 4.54 -10.55 9.75
CA THR A 169 3.20 -9.95 9.68
C THR A 169 2.93 -8.96 10.79
N ASP A 170 3.79 -8.93 11.80
CA ASP A 170 3.67 -8.05 12.95
C ASP A 170 4.31 -6.70 12.68
N ALA A 171 3.71 -5.64 13.21
CA ALA A 171 4.27 -4.30 13.12
C ALA A 171 5.68 -4.28 13.74
N ALA A 172 6.64 -3.71 13.03
CA ALA A 172 7.96 -3.46 13.58
C ALA A 172 7.94 -2.21 14.46
N ILE A 173 8.67 -2.26 15.57
CA ILE A 173 8.84 -1.11 16.47
C ILE A 173 10.03 -0.27 16.03
N ILE A 174 9.83 1.03 15.92
CA ILE A 174 10.86 2.02 15.62
C ILE A 174 11.12 2.85 16.87
N ASN A 175 12.36 2.77 17.35
CA ASN A 175 12.83 3.59 18.46
C ASN A 175 13.76 4.67 17.93
N PHE A 176 13.59 5.91 18.42
CA PHE A 176 14.44 7.05 18.10
C PHE A 176 15.46 7.27 19.21
N PHE A 177 16.70 7.60 18.83
CA PHE A 177 17.82 7.80 19.75
C PHE A 177 18.46 9.15 19.49
N ARG A 178 19.14 9.70 20.52
CA ARG A 178 19.80 11.01 20.48
C ARG A 178 18.86 12.15 20.09
N THR A 179 17.65 12.09 20.62
CA THR A 179 16.61 13.12 20.51
C THR A 179 16.17 13.54 21.91
N ASP A 180 15.66 14.77 22.04
CA ASP A 180 15.03 15.27 23.27
C ASP A 180 13.72 14.51 23.59
N TYR A 181 13.19 13.72 22.65
CA TYR A 181 11.95 12.96 22.78
C TYR A 181 12.21 11.45 22.92
N ALA A 182 12.90 11.05 24.00
CA ALA A 182 13.37 9.68 24.19
C ALA A 182 12.27 8.60 24.22
N GLU A 183 11.04 8.99 24.54
CA GLU A 183 9.88 8.09 24.57
C GLU A 183 9.06 8.09 23.27
N ALA A 184 9.43 8.92 22.29
CA ALA A 184 8.81 8.90 20.98
C ALA A 184 9.09 7.56 20.30
N LYS A 185 8.05 6.98 19.70
CA LYS A 185 8.10 5.71 18.99
C LYS A 185 7.28 5.79 17.70
N ALA A 186 7.63 4.93 16.77
CA ALA A 186 6.79 4.67 15.61
C ALA A 186 6.60 3.17 15.41
N LEU A 187 5.55 2.80 14.70
CA LEU A 187 5.30 1.46 14.20
C LEU A 187 5.30 1.51 12.67
N ILE A 188 5.81 0.46 12.05
CA ILE A 188 5.72 0.26 10.60
C ILE A 188 5.23 -1.15 10.32
N MET A 189 4.15 -1.25 9.53
CA MET A 189 3.66 -2.53 9.05
C MET A 189 4.61 -3.07 7.97
N PRO A 190 5.02 -4.35 8.06
CA PRO A 190 5.67 -4.98 6.94
C PRO A 190 4.73 -5.00 5.73
N LEU A 191 5.30 -4.92 4.54
CA LEU A 191 4.61 -5.42 3.37
C LEU A 191 4.35 -6.89 3.66
N ILE A 192 3.09 -7.29 3.53
CA ILE A 192 2.76 -8.70 3.43
C ILE A 192 3.31 -9.12 2.06
N THR A 193 4.61 -9.44 2.01
CA THR A 193 5.17 -10.28 0.95
C THR A 193 4.26 -11.47 0.88
N GLY A 194 3.81 -11.83 -0.32
CA GLY A 194 2.92 -12.95 -0.58
C GLY A 194 3.18 -14.11 0.37
N SER A 195 2.48 -14.13 1.51
CA SER A 195 2.54 -15.28 2.40
C SER A 195 1.83 -16.41 1.67
N ASP A 196 1.99 -17.65 2.09
CA ASP A 196 1.18 -18.76 1.58
C ASP A 196 -0.35 -18.57 1.78
N LYS A 197 -0.77 -17.47 2.42
CA LYS A 197 -2.17 -17.02 2.55
C LYS A 197 -2.57 -15.93 1.56
N VAL A 198 -1.62 -15.30 0.87
CA VAL A 198 -1.91 -14.29 -0.16
C VAL A 198 -2.26 -15.05 -1.44
N LEU A 199 -3.49 -14.87 -1.85
CA LEU A 199 -4.04 -15.55 -3.01
C LEU A 199 -4.02 -14.59 -4.18
N TYR A 200 -3.52 -15.08 -5.32
CA TYR A 200 -3.31 -14.28 -6.50
C TYR A 200 -4.39 -14.57 -7.54
N CYS A 201 -4.68 -13.57 -8.35
CA CYS A 201 -5.57 -13.73 -9.49
C CYS A 201 -5.10 -12.87 -10.66
N VAL A 202 -5.67 -13.15 -11.81
CA VAL A 202 -5.68 -12.24 -12.95
C VAL A 202 -7.00 -11.49 -12.91
N GLU A 203 -6.92 -10.19 -13.04
CA GLU A 203 -8.04 -9.29 -13.04
C GLU A 203 -8.27 -8.72 -14.44
N ILE A 204 -9.51 -8.78 -14.94
CA ILE A 204 -9.90 -8.30 -16.26
C ILE A 204 -10.97 -7.22 -16.10
N VAL A 205 -10.66 -5.99 -16.53
CA VAL A 205 -11.57 -4.84 -16.50
C VAL A 205 -12.26 -4.74 -17.86
N GLY A 206 -13.56 -5.02 -17.92
CA GLY A 206 -14.32 -4.95 -19.18
C GLY A 206 -14.62 -3.51 -19.60
N GLU A 207 -15.31 -2.78 -18.75
CA GLU A 207 -15.69 -1.37 -18.93
C GLU A 207 -15.17 -0.51 -17.75
N PRO A 208 -14.95 0.81 -17.93
CA PRO A 208 -14.39 1.68 -16.89
C PRO A 208 -15.13 1.67 -15.55
N ASP A 209 -16.45 1.41 -15.58
CA ASP A 209 -17.33 1.40 -14.41
C ASP A 209 -17.78 -0.01 -13.98
N SER A 210 -17.25 -1.07 -14.63
CA SER A 210 -17.60 -2.45 -14.29
C SER A 210 -16.76 -2.98 -13.14
N GLU A 211 -17.37 -3.81 -12.28
CA GLU A 211 -16.58 -4.60 -11.33
C GLU A 211 -15.64 -5.51 -12.10
N PRO A 212 -14.34 -5.52 -11.76
CA PRO A 212 -13.38 -6.30 -12.50
C PRO A 212 -13.57 -7.79 -12.24
N GLU A 213 -13.48 -8.60 -13.29
CA GLU A 213 -13.55 -10.05 -13.17
C GLU A 213 -12.22 -10.58 -12.60
N GLN A 214 -12.29 -11.35 -11.51
CA GLN A 214 -11.12 -11.99 -10.91
C GLN A 214 -11.10 -13.49 -11.21
N LEU A 215 -10.00 -13.95 -11.80
CA LEU A 215 -9.74 -15.35 -12.12
C LEU A 215 -8.52 -15.84 -11.32
N PRO A 216 -8.72 -16.74 -10.33
CA PRO A 216 -7.65 -17.25 -9.47
C PRO A 216 -6.44 -17.84 -10.22
N ALA A 217 -5.26 -17.59 -9.65
CA ALA A 217 -3.98 -18.12 -10.08
C ALA A 217 -3.30 -18.87 -8.92
N GLU A 218 -2.60 -19.96 -9.23
CA GLU A 218 -1.94 -20.81 -8.24
C GLU A 218 -0.79 -20.10 -7.49
N SER A 219 -0.21 -19.06 -8.10
CA SER A 219 0.83 -18.21 -7.50
C SER A 219 0.86 -16.83 -8.15
N GLY A 220 1.60 -15.90 -7.53
CA GLY A 220 1.87 -14.60 -8.11
C GLY A 220 2.59 -14.72 -9.45
N ASP A 221 3.64 -15.53 -9.53
CA ASP A 221 4.41 -15.76 -10.76
C ASP A 221 3.52 -16.24 -11.91
N ILE A 222 2.55 -17.11 -11.62
CA ILE A 222 1.60 -17.63 -12.59
C ILE A 222 0.61 -16.56 -13.04
N ALA A 223 0.12 -15.71 -12.13
CA ALA A 223 -0.72 -14.57 -12.50
C ALA A 223 0.03 -13.60 -13.42
N PHE A 224 1.29 -13.27 -13.10
CA PHE A 224 2.13 -12.40 -13.93
C PHE A 224 2.41 -13.01 -15.31
N ALA A 225 2.80 -14.29 -15.36
CA ALA A 225 3.04 -15.00 -16.62
C ALA A 225 1.78 -15.11 -17.47
N ALA A 226 0.61 -15.32 -16.87
CA ALA A 226 -0.66 -15.42 -17.58
C ALA A 226 -1.07 -14.08 -18.20
N VAL A 227 -0.93 -12.98 -17.44
CA VAL A 227 -1.17 -11.61 -17.93
C VAL A 227 -0.23 -11.29 -19.10
N ALA A 228 1.06 -11.60 -18.96
CA ALA A 228 2.03 -11.38 -20.04
C ALA A 228 1.65 -12.15 -21.31
N ARG A 229 1.31 -13.44 -21.17
CA ARG A 229 0.88 -14.29 -22.29
C ARG A 229 -0.37 -13.75 -22.99
N MET A 230 -1.40 -13.35 -22.25
CA MET A 230 -2.62 -12.79 -22.85
C MET A 230 -2.38 -11.45 -23.52
N ARG A 231 -1.56 -10.57 -22.92
CA ARG A 231 -1.20 -9.30 -23.55
C ARG A 231 -0.42 -9.51 -24.85
N GLU A 232 0.47 -10.50 -24.90
CA GLU A 232 1.21 -10.84 -26.11
C GLU A 232 0.29 -11.35 -27.23
N GLU A 233 -0.69 -12.21 -26.88
CA GLU A 233 -1.72 -12.64 -27.84
C GLU A 233 -2.53 -11.46 -28.37
N ILE A 234 -2.97 -10.55 -27.49
CA ILE A 234 -3.74 -9.36 -27.87
C ILE A 234 -2.91 -8.45 -28.79
N ASN A 235 -1.63 -8.23 -28.46
CA ASN A 235 -0.71 -7.44 -29.28
C ASN A 235 -0.54 -8.05 -30.67
N TYR A 236 -0.37 -9.37 -30.75
CA TYR A 236 -0.30 -10.07 -32.04
C TYR A 236 -1.62 -9.92 -32.83
N SER A 237 -2.78 -10.05 -32.15
CA SER A 237 -4.10 -9.99 -32.76
C SER A 237 -4.48 -8.61 -33.30
N LEU A 238 -4.16 -7.54 -32.58
CA LEU A 238 -4.48 -6.17 -32.97
C LEU A 238 -3.48 -5.58 -33.97
N GLY A 239 -2.34 -6.26 -34.17
CA GLY A 239 -1.19 -5.69 -34.86
C GLY A 239 -0.50 -4.65 -33.97
N ASN A 240 0.76 -4.35 -34.25
CA ASN A 240 1.56 -3.43 -33.45
C ASN A 240 0.90 -2.03 -33.46
N THR A 241 0.14 -1.70 -32.42
CA THR A 241 -0.47 -0.38 -32.25
C THR A 241 0.61 0.60 -31.83
N ASP A 242 0.59 1.82 -32.37
CA ASP A 242 1.53 2.88 -32.03
C ASP A 242 1.75 2.95 -30.50
N ASN A 243 2.99 3.21 -30.06
CA ASN A 243 3.46 3.16 -28.65
C ASN A 243 2.62 3.92 -27.59
N PHE A 244 1.55 4.61 -28.01
CA PHE A 244 0.57 5.29 -27.18
C PHE A 244 -0.59 4.39 -26.73
N PHE A 245 -0.89 3.29 -27.45
CA PHE A 245 -1.92 2.33 -27.07
C PHE A 245 -1.27 1.04 -26.57
N GLN A 246 -1.40 0.76 -25.27
CA GLN A 246 -0.92 -0.47 -24.67
C GLN A 246 -2.07 -1.46 -24.59
N ALA A 247 -2.22 -2.29 -25.62
CA ALA A 247 -3.30 -3.26 -25.65
C ALA A 247 -3.21 -4.24 -24.47
N GLY A 248 -4.37 -4.60 -23.90
CA GLY A 248 -4.44 -5.54 -22.78
C GLY A 248 -4.06 -4.95 -21.42
N HIS A 249 -3.93 -3.62 -21.27
CA HIS A 249 -3.69 -2.99 -19.96
C HIS A 249 -4.84 -3.20 -18.96
N TRP A 250 -6.04 -3.50 -19.46
CA TRP A 250 -7.21 -3.90 -18.67
C TRP A 250 -7.10 -5.31 -18.07
N ILE A 251 -6.08 -6.09 -18.46
CA ILE A 251 -5.75 -7.39 -17.87
C ILE A 251 -4.54 -7.19 -16.97
N ARG A 252 -4.64 -7.47 -15.67
CA ARG A 252 -3.54 -7.24 -14.72
C ARG A 252 -3.44 -8.32 -13.64
N PRO A 253 -2.25 -8.59 -13.09
CA PRO A 253 -2.15 -9.41 -11.89
C PRO A 253 -2.73 -8.62 -10.71
N ALA A 254 -3.45 -9.30 -9.83
CA ALA A 254 -4.08 -8.70 -8.66
C ALA A 254 -4.09 -9.68 -7.48
N LEU A 255 -4.50 -9.16 -6.32
CA LEU A 255 -4.81 -9.97 -5.16
C LEU A 255 -6.26 -10.45 -5.25
N TRP A 256 -6.48 -11.71 -4.90
CA TRP A 256 -7.81 -12.29 -4.78
C TRP A 256 -8.55 -11.66 -3.60
N LEU A 257 -9.74 -11.11 -3.87
CA LEU A 257 -10.56 -10.46 -2.86
C LEU A 257 -11.57 -11.40 -2.19
N GLY A 258 -11.80 -12.59 -2.77
CA GLY A 258 -12.72 -13.60 -2.24
C GLY A 258 -12.10 -14.47 -1.14
N SER A 259 -12.84 -15.49 -0.71
CA SER A 259 -12.35 -16.44 0.29
C SER A 259 -11.31 -17.41 -0.27
N PRO A 260 -10.45 -18.01 0.58
CA PRO A 260 -9.52 -19.06 0.15
C PRO A 260 -10.19 -20.28 -0.47
N GLN A 261 -11.37 -20.67 0.01
CA GLN A 261 -12.12 -21.77 -0.57
C GLN A 261 -12.58 -21.44 -1.99
N GLU A 262 -13.13 -20.24 -2.21
CA GLU A 262 -13.55 -19.82 -3.55
C GLU A 262 -12.38 -19.69 -4.51
N HIS A 263 -11.20 -19.28 -4.03
CA HIS A 263 -9.97 -19.23 -4.84
C HIS A 263 -9.61 -20.62 -5.36
N GLN A 264 -9.64 -21.62 -4.48
CA GLN A 264 -9.34 -23.00 -4.83
C GLN A 264 -10.42 -23.59 -5.75
N ASP A 265 -11.69 -23.34 -5.46
CA ASP A 265 -12.82 -23.87 -6.24
C ASP A 265 -12.88 -23.26 -7.65
N LYS A 266 -12.43 -22.02 -7.81
CA LYS A 266 -12.40 -21.28 -9.08
C LYS A 266 -11.00 -21.22 -9.71
N MET A 267 -10.07 -22.07 -9.27
CA MET A 267 -8.70 -22.10 -9.79
C MET A 267 -8.69 -22.19 -11.32
N PHE A 268 -8.08 -21.19 -11.98
CA PHE A 268 -8.08 -21.11 -13.44
C PHE A 268 -6.65 -21.11 -14.01
N TYR A 269 -5.83 -20.15 -13.57
CA TYR A 269 -4.45 -20.04 -14.04
C TYR A 269 -3.54 -20.96 -13.23
N THR A 270 -3.08 -22.01 -13.91
CA THR A 270 -2.19 -23.04 -13.38
C THR A 270 -1.02 -23.25 -14.34
N GLN A 271 0.03 -23.95 -13.90
CA GLN A 271 1.11 -24.34 -14.80
C GLN A 271 0.61 -25.12 -16.03
N GLU A 272 -0.45 -25.92 -15.89
CA GLU A 272 -1.06 -26.67 -17.01
C GLU A 272 -1.83 -25.78 -17.98
N TRP A 273 -2.31 -24.61 -17.56
CA TRP A 273 -3.00 -23.66 -18.45
C TRP A 273 -2.07 -23.15 -19.56
N PHE A 274 -0.77 -23.03 -19.29
CA PHE A 274 0.24 -22.63 -20.29
C PHE A 274 0.42 -23.64 -21.42
N LYS A 275 0.01 -24.90 -21.23
CA LYS A 275 0.07 -25.93 -22.27
C LYS A 275 -1.16 -25.93 -23.17
N LYS A 276 -2.21 -25.18 -22.83
CA LYS A 276 -3.45 -25.11 -23.62
C LYS A 276 -3.36 -23.94 -24.60
N PRO A 277 -3.68 -24.12 -25.88
CA PRO A 277 -3.56 -23.06 -26.87
C PRO A 277 -4.58 -21.95 -26.67
N LEU A 278 -4.15 -20.71 -26.79
CA LEU A 278 -5.05 -19.54 -26.79
C LEU A 278 -5.75 -19.35 -28.14
N ARG A 279 -5.11 -19.80 -29.22
CA ARG A 279 -5.55 -19.51 -30.58
C ARG A 279 -5.59 -20.75 -31.47
N LYS A 280 -6.55 -20.72 -32.39
CA LYS A 280 -6.85 -21.80 -33.34
C LYS A 280 -6.47 -21.37 -34.75
N PHE A 281 -5.87 -22.28 -35.50
CA PHE A 281 -5.43 -22.05 -36.87
C PHE A 281 -5.81 -23.23 -37.76
N ASN A 282 -6.25 -22.93 -38.98
CA ASN A 282 -6.55 -23.89 -40.03
C ASN A 282 -5.54 -23.87 -41.19
N ASN A 283 -4.40 -23.20 -40.98
CA ASN A 283 -3.31 -23.11 -41.95
C ASN A 283 -1.96 -23.16 -41.21
N ALA A 284 -1.05 -23.98 -41.71
CA ALA A 284 0.30 -24.17 -41.18
C ALA A 284 1.09 -22.85 -41.12
N ASP A 285 1.06 -22.03 -42.18
CA ASP A 285 1.89 -20.82 -42.24
C ASP A 285 1.49 -19.79 -41.17
N ALA A 286 0.17 -19.62 -40.96
CA ALA A 286 -0.35 -18.72 -39.93
C ALA A 286 -0.06 -19.25 -38.51
N ALA A 287 -0.21 -20.56 -38.31
CA ALA A 287 0.10 -21.20 -37.03
C ALA A 287 1.58 -21.03 -36.64
N LYS A 288 2.50 -21.27 -37.60
CA LYS A 288 3.95 -21.07 -37.41
C LYS A 288 4.29 -19.61 -37.13
N ALA A 289 3.72 -18.68 -37.90
CA ALA A 289 3.98 -17.25 -37.72
C ALA A 289 3.58 -16.77 -36.31
N TYR A 290 2.43 -17.24 -35.79
CA TYR A 290 2.00 -16.95 -34.43
C TYR A 290 2.92 -17.55 -33.38
N MET A 291 3.25 -18.85 -33.50
CA MET A 291 4.12 -19.54 -32.54
C MET A 291 5.51 -18.91 -32.48
N ILE A 292 6.07 -18.48 -33.60
CA ILE A 292 7.37 -17.79 -33.64
C ILE A 292 7.29 -16.42 -32.98
N ALA A 293 6.21 -15.66 -33.21
CA ALA A 293 6.08 -14.31 -32.69
C ALA A 293 5.81 -14.27 -31.17
N THR A 294 5.02 -15.22 -30.67
CA THR A 294 4.52 -15.22 -29.28
C THR A 294 5.22 -16.25 -28.38
N ALA A 295 5.99 -17.17 -28.96
CA ALA A 295 6.56 -18.35 -28.29
C ALA A 295 5.49 -19.22 -27.58
N ASP A 296 4.25 -19.21 -28.08
CA ASP A 296 3.10 -19.89 -27.47
C ASP A 296 2.62 -21.11 -28.29
N CYS A 297 1.91 -22.02 -27.62
CA CYS A 297 1.26 -23.18 -28.25
C CYS A 297 0.01 -22.79 -29.03
N VAL A 298 -0.35 -23.62 -30.02
CA VAL A 298 -1.45 -23.36 -30.96
C VAL A 298 -2.34 -24.57 -31.16
N GLN A 299 -3.64 -24.35 -31.40
CA GLN A 299 -4.52 -25.42 -31.83
C GLN A 299 -4.56 -25.44 -33.36
N CYS A 300 -4.10 -26.52 -33.97
CA CYS A 300 -4.23 -26.76 -35.40
C CYS A 300 -5.53 -27.53 -35.67
N ILE A 301 -6.31 -27.11 -36.66
CA ILE A 301 -7.60 -27.71 -37.02
C ILE A 301 -7.67 -27.93 -38.52
N ASP A 302 -8.09 -29.12 -38.93
CA ASP A 302 -8.36 -29.47 -40.32
C ASP A 302 -9.59 -30.39 -40.42
N GLY A 303 -10.70 -29.86 -40.90
CA GLY A 303 -12.01 -30.51 -40.80
C GLY A 303 -12.35 -30.90 -39.36
N ASP A 304 -12.53 -32.20 -39.12
CA ASP A 304 -12.81 -32.78 -37.80
C ASP A 304 -11.54 -33.13 -37.00
N ARG A 305 -10.34 -33.01 -37.60
CA ARG A 305 -9.06 -33.30 -36.95
C ARG A 305 -8.57 -32.06 -36.21
N PHE A 306 -8.00 -32.25 -35.02
CA PHE A 306 -7.31 -31.19 -34.31
C PHE A 306 -6.14 -31.72 -33.48
N ILE A 307 -5.13 -30.87 -33.27
CA ILE A 307 -4.07 -31.09 -32.28
C ILE A 307 -3.74 -29.78 -31.55
N ASP A 308 -3.29 -29.89 -30.31
CA ASP A 308 -2.69 -28.78 -29.57
C ASP A 308 -1.16 -28.88 -29.72
N ALA A 309 -0.62 -28.17 -30.72
CA ALA A 309 0.80 -28.21 -31.07
C ALA A 309 1.63 -27.30 -30.16
N GLN A 310 2.71 -27.86 -29.63
CA GLN A 310 3.72 -27.21 -28.78
C GLN A 310 5.01 -26.90 -29.56
N SER A 311 5.14 -27.38 -30.79
CA SER A 311 6.34 -27.18 -31.61
C SER A 311 6.02 -27.00 -33.10
N LEU A 312 6.97 -26.40 -33.84
CA LEU A 312 6.84 -26.21 -35.29
C LEU A 312 6.77 -27.55 -36.03
N ASP A 313 7.49 -28.57 -35.56
CA ASP A 313 7.49 -29.92 -36.15
C ASP A 313 6.11 -30.60 -36.03
N GLU A 314 5.42 -30.41 -34.91
CA GLU A 314 4.05 -30.90 -34.71
C GLU A 314 3.05 -30.22 -35.66
N ILE A 315 3.20 -28.91 -35.88
CA ILE A 315 2.40 -28.17 -36.87
C ILE A 315 2.63 -28.72 -38.27
N GLU A 316 3.89 -28.94 -38.66
CA GLU A 316 4.24 -29.49 -39.97
C GLU A 316 3.66 -30.89 -40.16
N ALA A 317 3.87 -31.79 -39.21
CA ALA A 317 3.38 -33.16 -39.28
C ALA A 317 1.85 -33.21 -39.40
N PHE A 318 1.12 -32.33 -38.72
CA PHE A 318 -0.34 -32.30 -38.76
C PHE A 318 -0.90 -31.92 -40.13
N PHE A 319 -0.38 -30.85 -40.73
CA PHE A 319 -0.85 -30.34 -42.02
C PHE A 319 -0.21 -31.02 -43.25
N GLN A 320 0.92 -31.72 -43.09
CA GLN A 320 1.55 -32.50 -44.17
C GLN A 320 1.07 -33.95 -44.23
N GLY A 321 0.38 -34.46 -43.21
CA GLY A 321 -0.17 -35.82 -43.17
C GLY A 321 -1.27 -36.14 -44.20
N GLU A 322 -1.51 -35.25 -45.17
CA GLU A 322 -2.37 -35.43 -46.33
C GLU A 322 -1.65 -35.07 -47.63
N GLN A 323 -0.77 -35.98 -48.08
CA GLN A 323 -0.62 -36.29 -49.50
C GLN A 323 -0.76 -37.79 -49.70
#